data_AF-A0A0K1EAK6-F1
#
_entry.id   AF-A0A0K1EAK6-F1
#
_cell.length_a   1.000
_cell.length_b   1.000
_cell.length_c   1.000
_cell.angle_alpha   90.00
_cell.angle_beta   90.00
_cell.angle_gamma   90.00
#
_symmetry.space_group_name_H-M   'P 1'
#
loop_
_entity.id
_entity.type
_entity.pdbx_description
1 polymer ?
#
loop_
_entity_poly.entity_id
_entity_poly.type
_entity_poly.pdbx_seq_one_letter_code
_entity_poly.pdbx_strand_id
1 'polypeptide(L)' 'MKQQVLSPRAFASIDTQEKLTLAEARHRELDARLQELGRRTYMTPDEQVEVVDLKKRKLLAKDEITSLRRNLAS' A
#
# COMPACT_ATOMS: atom_id res chain seq x y z
N MET A 1 20.13 23.73 -23.27
CA MET A 1 19.48 22.94 -22.20
C MET A 1 18.37 22.12 -22.86
N LYS A 2 18.49 20.79 -22.90
CA LYS A 2 17.53 19.93 -23.62
C LYS A 2 16.32 19.71 -22.72
N GLN A 3 15.24 20.46 -22.96
CA GLN A 3 13.95 20.22 -22.31
C GLN A 3 13.40 18.90 -22.89
N GLN A 4 13.57 17.82 -22.15
CA GLN A 4 12.99 16.53 -22.48
C GLN A 4 11.49 16.64 -22.21
N VAL A 5 10.73 16.97 -23.25
CA VAL A 5 9.26 16.96 -23.22
C VAL A 5 8.81 15.51 -23.06
N LEU A 6 8.61 15.09 -21.81
CA LEU A 6 7.97 13.82 -21.49
C LEU A 6 6.55 13.85 -22.08
N SER A 7 6.20 12.82 -22.85
CA SER A 7 4.84 12.68 -23.40
C SER A 7 3.80 12.59 -22.25
N PRO A 8 2.56 13.04 -22.46
CA PRO A 8 1.49 12.95 -21.46
C PRO A 8 1.30 11.55 -20.87
N ARG A 9 1.52 10.52 -21.69
CA ARG A 9 1.47 9.11 -21.30
C ARG A 9 2.59 8.71 -20.32
N ALA A 10 3.78 9.31 -20.45
CA ALA A 10 4.89 9.07 -19.53
C ALA A 10 4.58 9.66 -18.13
N PHE A 11 3.95 10.83 -18.06
CA PHE A 11 3.51 11.41 -16.78
C PHE A 11 2.46 10.54 -16.07
N ALA A 12 1.49 10.00 -16.81
CA ALA A 12 0.47 9.11 -16.23
C ALA A 12 1.08 7.81 -15.67
N SER A 13 2.08 7.23 -16.35
CA SER A 13 2.80 6.06 -15.86
C SER A 13 3.64 6.35 -14.61
N ILE A 14 4.29 7.53 -14.53
CA ILE A 14 5.04 7.96 -13.35
C ILE A 14 4.10 8.14 -12.16
N ASP A 15 2.96 8.82 -12.33
CA ASP A 15 1.96 9.03 -11.28
C ASP A 15 1.39 7.69 -10.76
N THR A 16 1.14 6.73 -11.66
CA THR A 16 0.68 5.38 -11.28
C THR A 16 1.76 4.61 -10.51
N GLN A 17 3.04 4.78 -10.86
CA GLN A 17 4.17 4.16 -10.17
C GLN A 17 4.41 4.77 -8.78
N GLU A 18 4.25 6.08 -8.63
CA GLU A 18 4.31 6.75 -7.33
C GLU A 18 3.18 6.28 -6.41
N LYS A 19 1.95 6.19 -6.93
CA LYS A 19 0.80 5.63 -6.21
C LYS A 19 1.04 4.18 -5.77
N LEU A 20 1.63 3.36 -6.65
CA LEU A 20 1.97 1.98 -6.32
C LEU A 20 2.98 1.92 -5.16
N THR A 21 4.03 2.75 -5.24
CA THR A 21 5.07 2.81 -4.21
C THR A 21 4.48 3.20 -2.85
N LEU A 22 3.58 4.19 -2.83
CA LEU A 22 2.90 4.63 -1.61
C LEU A 22 1.98 3.53 -1.04
N ALA A 23 1.20 2.86 -1.89
CA ALA A 23 0.33 1.77 -1.47
C ALA A 23 1.13 0.60 -0.90
N GLU A 24 2.27 0.27 -1.50
CA GLU A 24 3.20 -0.76 -1.00
C GLU A 24 3.81 -0.38 0.35
N ALA A 25 4.22 0.89 0.54
CA ALA A 25 4.72 1.37 1.82
C ALA A 25 3.67 1.24 2.92
N ARG A 26 2.43 1.67 2.64
CA ARG A 26 1.29 1.53 3.56
C ARG A 26 0.99 0.08 3.90
N HIS A 27 1.00 -0.82 2.91
CA HIS A 27 0.80 -2.25 3.15
C HIS A 27 1.87 -2.83 4.08
N ARG A 28 3.14 -2.45 3.90
CA ARG A 28 4.24 -2.89 4.77
C ARG A 28 4.11 -2.35 6.19
N GLU A 29 3.72 -1.09 6.36
CA GLU A 29 3.49 -0.49 7.67
C GLU A 29 2.37 -1.21 8.44
N LEU A 30 1.25 -1.49 7.76
CA LEU A 30 0.13 -2.24 8.33
C LEU A 30 0.54 -3.67 8.71
N ASP A 31 1.38 -4.32 7.90
CA ASP A 31 1.92 -5.64 8.22
C ASP A 31 2.85 -5.60 9.43
N ALA A 32 3.77 -4.63 9.51
CA ALA A 32 4.65 -4.44 10.64
C ALA A 32 3.87 -4.21 11.95
N ARG A 33 2.80 -3.40 11.91
CA ARG A 33 1.93 -3.18 13.06
C ARG A 33 1.21 -4.45 13.50
N LEU A 34 0.71 -5.24 12.54
CA LEU A 34 0.11 -6.55 12.83
C LEU A 34 1.10 -7.54 13.44
N GLN A 35 2.36 -7.53 12.98
CA GLN A 35 3.42 -8.36 13.55
C GLN A 35 3.76 -7.94 14.98
N GLU A 36 3.82 -6.63 15.27
CA GLU A 36 4.06 -6.13 16.62
C GLU A 36 2.95 -6.55 17.58
N LEU A 37 1.69 -6.41 17.18
CA LEU A 37 0.53 -6.84 17.99
C LEU A 37 0.48 -8.37 18.13
N GLY A 38 0.82 -9.11 17.08
CA GLY A 38 0.85 -10.58 17.09
C GLY A 38 1.95 -11.18 17.98
N ARG A 39 2.99 -10.41 18.32
CA ARG A 39 4.04 -10.83 19.28
C ARG A 39 3.57 -10.73 20.74
N ARG A 40 2.48 -10.02 21.02
CA ARG A 40 1.93 -9.89 22.38
C ARG A 40 1.21 -11.19 22.74
N THR A 41 1.59 -11.80 23.87
CA THR A 41 0.99 -13.06 24.36
C THR A 41 -0.48 -12.89 24.75
N TYR A 42 -0.87 -11.67 25.11
CA TYR A 42 -2.24 -11.31 25.44
C TYR A 42 -2.57 -9.97 24.79
N MET A 43 -3.74 -9.89 24.14
CA MET A 43 -4.28 -8.66 23.56
C MET A 43 -5.52 -8.25 24.35
N THR A 44 -5.59 -6.97 24.67
CA THR A 44 -6.80 -6.31 25.17
C THR A 44 -7.91 -6.33 24.11
N PRO A 45 -9.19 -6.14 24.50
CA PRO A 45 -10.29 -6.06 23.55
C PRO A 45 -10.09 -4.98 22.47
N ASP A 46 -9.56 -3.81 22.86
CA ASP A 46 -9.23 -2.73 21.93
C ASP A 46 -8.17 -3.14 20.91
N GLU A 47 -7.12 -3.84 21.34
CA GLU A 47 -6.09 -4.36 20.43
C GLU A 47 -6.64 -5.42 19.46
N GLN A 48 -7.61 -6.24 19.90
CA GLN A 48 -8.26 -7.20 19.01
C GLN A 48 -9.07 -6.50 17.92
N VAL A 49 -9.77 -5.42 18.28
CA VAL A 49 -10.47 -4.56 17.30
C VAL A 49 -9.46 -3.89 16.37
N GLU A 50 -8.35 -3.34 16.90
CA GLU A 50 -7.27 -2.76 16.10
C GLU A 50 -6.71 -3.77 15.11
N VAL A 51 -6.45 -5.02 15.52
CA VAL A 51 -5.98 -6.10 14.63
C VAL A 51 -6.96 -6.40 13.50
N VAL A 52 -8.26 -6.45 13.78
CA VAL A 52 -9.29 -6.67 12.75
C VAL A 52 -9.32 -5.50 11.77
N ASP A 53 -9.24 -4.26 12.27
CA ASP A 53 -9.19 -3.05 11.45
C ASP A 53 -7.92 -2.99 10.58
N LEU A 54 -6.76 -3.29 11.17
CA LEU A 54 -5.48 -3.35 10.47
C LEU A 54 -5.49 -4.41 9.37
N LYS A 55 -6.09 -5.59 9.61
CA LYS A 55 -6.26 -6.63 8.59
C LYS A 55 -7.13 -6.15 7.43
N LYS A 56 -8.25 -5.46 7.70
CA LYS A 56 -9.10 -4.88 6.66
C LYS A 56 -8.34 -3.84 5.84
N ARG A 57 -7.65 -2.90 6.50
CA ARG A 57 -6.84 -1.86 5.83
C ARG A 57 -5.73 -2.49 4.99
N LYS A 58 -5.09 -3.55 5.48
CA LYS A 58 -4.05 -4.28 4.75
C LYS A 58 -4.61 -4.95 3.50
N LEU A 59 -5.80 -5.57 3.61
CA LEU A 59 -6.48 -6.15 2.45
C LEU A 59 -6.78 -5.09 1.39
N LEU A 60 -7.36 -3.95 1.79
CA LEU A 60 -7.63 -2.83 0.87
C LEU A 60 -6.35 -2.31 0.19
N ALA A 61 -5.26 -2.14 0.94
CA ALA A 61 -3.97 -1.73 0.38
C ALA A 61 -3.42 -2.77 -0.61
N LYS A 62 -3.59 -4.07 -0.33
CA LYS A 62 -3.21 -5.14 -1.26
C LYS A 62 -4.04 -5.12 -2.54
N ASP A 63 -5.34 -4.87 -2.43
CA ASP A 63 -6.22 -4.76 -3.60
C ASP A 63 -5.85 -3.55 -4.46
N GLU A 64 -5.54 -2.42 -3.83
CA GLU A 64 -5.04 -1.21 -4.48
C GLU A 64 -3.72 -1.46 -5.23
N ILE A 65 -2.74 -2.10 -4.58
CA ILE A 65 -1.47 -2.54 -5.20
C ILE A 65 -1.74 -3.42 -6.42
N THR A 66 -2.64 -4.39 -6.28
CA THR A 66 -2.96 -5.34 -7.36
C THR A 66 -3.59 -4.62 -8.56
N SER A 67 -4.50 -3.67 -8.30
CA SER A 67 -5.13 -2.85 -9.32
C SER A 67 -4.11 -1.96 -10.05
N LEU A 68 -3.25 -1.25 -9.30
CA LEU A 68 -2.21 -0.39 -9.84
C LEU A 68 -1.19 -1.17 -10.67
N ARG A 69 -0.78 -2.37 -10.21
CA ARG A 69 0.10 -3.26 -10.98
C ARG A 69 -0.53 -3.72 -12.29
N ARG A 70 -1.83 -4.02 -12.29
CA ARG A 70 -2.56 -4.38 -13.52
C ARG A 70 -2.57 -3.23 -14.52
N ASN A 71 -2.81 -2.00 -14.04
CA ASN A 71 -2.81 -0.80 -14.88
C ASN A 71 -1.43 -0.47 -15.48
N LEU A 72 -0.33 -0.78 -14.78
CA LEU A 72 1.03 -0.60 -15.30
C LEU A 72 1.45 -1.67 -16.33
N ALA A 73 0.85 -2.86 -16.25
CA ALA A 73 1.14 -3.98 -17.16
C ALA A 73 0.26 -3.98 -18.43
N SER A 74 -0.70 -3.07 -18.53
CA SER A 74 -1.64 -2.93 -19.66
C SER A 74 -1.26 -1.74 -20.55
#